data_AF-A0A2H0BC06-F1
#
_entry.id   AF-A0A2H0BC06-F1
#
_cell.length_a   1.000
_cell.length_b   1.000
_cell.length_c   1.000
_cell.angle_alpha   90.00
_cell.angle_beta   90.00
_cell.angle_gamma   90.00
#
_symmetry.space_group_name_H-M   'P 1'
#
loop_
_entity.id
_entity.type
_entity.pdbx_description
1 polymer ?
#
loop_
_entity_poly.entity_id
_entity_poly.type
_entity_poly.pdbx_seq_one_letter_code
_entity_poly.pdbx_strand_id
1 'polypeptide(L)'
;MKKTWMFWVLAFLITLSASYYQRVTGPTYPRKGTLINNKTILKYKLTRSSNTGKDLIIRIPIANNTKGYLFYKKYNTTDNFTVVEMINQNDTLIAAMPSQPPAGKLLYTIILKPEKQENWISE
;
A
#
# COMPACT_ATOMS: atom_id res chain seq x y z
N MET A 1 -25.52 38.33 -30.86
CA MET A 1 -25.63 37.88 -29.45
C MET A 1 -24.32 37.21 -29.08
N LYS A 2 -23.64 37.71 -28.04
CA LYS A 2 -22.24 37.39 -27.72
C LYS A 2 -22.07 35.88 -27.48
N LYS A 3 -20.91 35.33 -27.83
CA LYS A 3 -20.50 33.91 -27.67
C LYS A 3 -20.39 33.46 -26.19
N THR A 4 -21.21 34.02 -25.31
CA THR A 4 -21.26 33.75 -23.86
C THR A 4 -21.49 32.28 -23.55
N TRP A 5 -22.30 31.59 -24.38
CA TRP A 5 -22.48 30.15 -24.32
C TRP A 5 -21.16 29.37 -24.49
N MET A 6 -20.27 29.82 -25.39
CA MET A 6 -18.98 29.19 -25.63
C MET A 6 -18.07 29.27 -24.39
N PHE A 7 -18.12 30.40 -23.68
CA PHE A 7 -17.40 30.57 -22.41
C PHE A 7 -17.97 29.68 -21.30
N TRP A 8 -19.29 29.48 -21.25
CA TRP A 8 -19.93 28.57 -20.30
C TRP A 8 -19.56 27.10 -20.54
N VAL A 9 -19.58 26.65 -21.79
CA VAL A 9 -19.15 25.29 -22.16
C VAL A 9 -17.68 25.08 -21.82
N LEU A 10 -16.82 26.06 -22.13
CA LEU A 10 -15.39 25.99 -21.80
C LEU A 10 -15.16 25.95 -20.28
N ALA A 11 -15.86 26.79 -19.51
CA ALA A 11 -15.79 26.78 -18.05
C ALA A 11 -16.24 25.45 -17.45
N PHE A 12 -17.30 24.85 -17.98
CA PHE A 12 -17.76 23.52 -17.56
C PHE A 12 -16.71 22.45 -17.84
N LEU A 13 -16.10 22.46 -19.04
CA LEU A 13 -15.06 21.52 -19.41
C LEU A 13 -13.83 21.62 -18.48
N ILE A 14 -13.37 22.84 -18.20
CA ILE A 14 -12.24 23.09 -17.29
C ILE A 14 -12.56 22.57 -15.88
N THR A 15 -13.78 22.82 -15.40
CA THR A 15 -14.22 22.37 -14.06
C THR A 15 -14.26 20.85 -13.97
N LEU A 16 -14.79 20.19 -15.00
CA LEU A 16 -14.86 18.73 -15.04
C LEU A 16 -13.46 18.10 -15.12
N SER A 17 -12.57 18.67 -15.93
CA SER A 17 -11.17 18.25 -16.00
C SER A 17 -10.42 18.47 -14.68
N ALA A 18 -10.62 19.60 -14.02
CA ALA A 18 -10.02 19.89 -12.71
C ALA A 18 -10.53 18.93 -11.63
N SER A 19 -11.83 18.67 -11.58
CA SER A 19 -12.45 17.71 -10.67
C SER A 19 -11.93 16.28 -10.92
N TYR A 20 -11.81 15.88 -12.18
CA TYR A 20 -11.21 14.58 -12.55
C TYR A 20 -9.74 14.50 -12.14
N TYR A 21 -8.95 15.55 -12.40
CA TYR A 21 -7.55 15.61 -12.02
C TYR A 21 -7.37 15.53 -10.50
N GLN A 22 -8.17 16.27 -9.72
CA GLN A 22 -8.20 16.19 -8.26
C GLN A 22 -8.62 14.79 -7.78
N ARG A 23 -9.61 14.19 -8.44
CA ARG A 23 -10.05 12.82 -8.12
C ARG A 23 -8.91 11.84 -8.30
N VAL A 24 -8.18 11.90 -9.42
CA VAL A 24 -7.07 10.99 -9.80
C VAL A 24 -5.77 11.25 -9.03
N THR A 25 -5.49 12.50 -8.65
CA THR A 25 -4.30 12.86 -7.84
C THR A 25 -4.56 12.88 -6.34
N GLY A 26 -5.78 12.53 -5.91
CA GLY A 26 -6.16 12.49 -4.51
C GLY A 26 -5.14 11.70 -3.66
N PRO A 27 -4.82 12.16 -2.43
CA PRO A 27 -3.74 11.61 -1.60
C PRO A 27 -3.99 10.16 -1.13
N THR A 28 -5.19 9.62 -1.40
CA THR A 28 -5.72 8.37 -0.85
C THR A 28 -5.72 7.21 -1.84
N TYR A 29 -4.99 7.28 -2.96
CA TYR A 29 -4.91 6.12 -3.85
C TYR A 29 -4.07 5.00 -3.23
N PRO A 30 -4.67 3.82 -2.95
CA PRO A 30 -3.89 2.66 -2.54
C PRO A 30 -2.96 2.27 -3.68
N ARG A 31 -1.66 2.12 -3.39
CA ARG A 31 -0.71 1.57 -4.37
C ARG A 31 -1.09 0.11 -4.56
N LYS A 32 -1.78 -0.16 -5.66
CA LYS A 32 -2.01 -1.51 -6.17
C LYS A 32 -0.82 -1.84 -7.07
N GLY A 33 -0.17 -2.95 -6.80
CA GLY A 33 0.92 -3.44 -7.64
C GLY A 33 0.80 -4.94 -7.81
N THR A 34 1.44 -5.42 -8.87
CA THR A 34 1.53 -6.83 -9.19
C THR A 34 2.99 -7.19 -9.14
N LEU A 35 3.39 -8.03 -8.19
CA LEU A 35 4.73 -8.62 -8.17
C LEU A 35 4.65 -9.99 -8.85
N ILE A 36 5.48 -10.20 -9.87
CA ILE A 36 5.64 -11.51 -10.52
C ILE A 36 6.86 -12.15 -9.87
N ASN A 37 6.65 -13.18 -9.05
CA ASN A 37 7.74 -13.98 -8.50
C ASN A 37 7.58 -15.42 -9.01
N ASN A 38 8.57 -15.92 -9.76
CA ASN A 38 8.73 -17.32 -10.18
C ASN A 38 7.42 -18.08 -10.53
N LYS A 39 6.59 -17.52 -11.43
CA LYS A 39 5.29 -18.04 -11.93
C LYS A 39 4.03 -17.74 -11.10
N THR A 40 4.09 -16.96 -10.03
CA THR A 40 2.90 -16.54 -9.27
C THR A 40 2.67 -15.03 -9.37
N ILE A 41 1.47 -14.63 -9.79
CA ILE A 41 1.03 -13.23 -9.91
C ILE A 41 0.50 -12.79 -8.54
N LEU A 42 1.30 -12.07 -7.76
CA LEU A 42 0.89 -11.54 -6.46
C LEU A 42 0.28 -10.15 -6.63
N LYS A 43 -1.06 -10.08 -6.60
CA LYS A 43 -1.79 -8.81 -6.52
C LYS A 43 -1.79 -8.35 -5.07
N TYR A 44 -1.02 -7.31 -4.75
CA TYR A 44 -1.01 -6.74 -3.42
C TYR A 44 -1.75 -5.40 -3.40
N LYS A 45 -2.51 -5.17 -2.32
CA LYS A 45 -3.19 -3.91 -2.05
C LYS A 45 -2.54 -3.28 -0.82
N LEU A 46 -1.63 -2.34 -1.05
CA LEU A 46 -1.06 -1.52 0.02
C LEU A 46 -2.00 -0.35 0.30
N THR A 47 -2.83 -0.51 1.34
CA THR A 47 -3.68 0.56 1.86
C THR A 47 -2.82 1.67 2.46
N ARG A 48 -2.88 2.87 1.86
CA ARG A 48 -2.14 4.06 2.30
C ARG A 48 -2.83 4.89 3.38
N SER A 49 -4.07 4.56 3.72
CA SER A 49 -4.88 5.28 4.71
C SER A 49 -5.60 4.28 5.61
N SER A 50 -5.46 4.45 6.93
CA SER A 50 -6.27 3.76 7.94
C SER A 50 -7.09 4.79 8.72
N ASN A 51 -8.24 4.38 9.25
CA ASN A 51 -8.99 5.20 10.19
C ASN A 51 -8.26 5.23 11.53
N THR A 52 -8.17 6.41 12.14
CA THR A 52 -7.68 6.58 13.51
C THR A 52 -8.53 5.73 14.48
N GLY A 53 -7.88 4.96 15.36
CA GLY A 53 -8.53 4.17 16.41
C GLY A 53 -8.72 2.67 16.12
N LYS A 54 -8.32 2.17 14.94
CA LYS A 54 -8.22 0.73 14.67
C LYS A 54 -6.85 0.35 14.12
N ASP A 55 -6.34 -0.80 14.53
CA ASP A 55 -5.11 -1.35 13.99
C ASP A 55 -5.27 -1.64 12.50
N LEU A 56 -4.24 -1.32 11.74
CA LEU A 56 -4.22 -1.55 10.30
C LEU A 56 -3.80 -2.98 10.04
N ILE A 57 -4.75 -3.80 9.57
CA ILE A 57 -4.50 -5.18 9.19
C ILE A 57 -4.07 -5.23 7.72
N ILE A 58 -2.83 -5.63 7.48
CA ILE A 58 -2.29 -5.87 6.14
C ILE A 58 -2.49 -7.35 5.81
N ARG A 59 -3.12 -7.61 4.67
CA ARG A 59 -3.38 -8.96 4.16
C ARG A 59 -2.72 -9.15 2.80
N ILE A 60 -1.92 -10.20 2.67
CA ILE A 60 -1.29 -10.59 1.42
C ILE A 60 -1.69 -12.03 1.11
N PRO A 61 -2.51 -12.26 0.07
CA PRO A 61 -2.82 -13.62 -0.37
C PRO A 61 -1.57 -14.23 -1.00
N ILE A 62 -1.07 -15.33 -0.44
CA ILE A 62 0.07 -16.07 -0.96
C ILE A 62 -0.17 -17.57 -0.79
N ALA A 63 -0.11 -18.31 -1.90
CA ALA A 63 -0.45 -19.74 -1.92
C ALA A 63 0.71 -20.67 -1.50
N ASN A 64 1.91 -20.13 -1.22
CA ASN A 64 3.13 -20.91 -1.02
C ASN A 64 3.75 -20.63 0.35
N ASN A 65 4.42 -21.63 0.94
CA ASN A 65 5.21 -21.58 2.19
C ASN A 65 6.26 -20.44 2.16
N THR A 66 5.81 -19.23 2.45
CA THR A 66 6.58 -17.99 2.34
C THR A 66 6.42 -17.26 3.64
N LYS A 67 7.53 -16.91 4.28
CA LYS A 67 7.52 -16.08 5.49
C LYS A 67 7.45 -14.61 5.07
N GLY A 68 6.53 -13.87 5.66
CA GLY A 68 6.39 -12.43 5.47
C GLY A 68 6.90 -11.66 6.66
N TYR A 69 7.59 -10.56 6.43
CA TYR A 69 8.05 -9.63 7.46
C TYR A 69 7.59 -8.22 7.11
N LEU A 70 6.86 -7.60 8.02
CA LEU A 70 6.43 -6.21 7.94
C LEU A 70 7.41 -5.34 8.73
N PHE A 71 8.15 -4.50 8.01
CA PHE A 71 9.00 -3.48 8.59
C PHE A 71 8.23 -2.17 8.58
N TYR A 72 8.12 -1.49 9.73
CA TYR A 72 7.54 -0.15 9.76
C TYR A 72 8.28 0.78 10.70
N LYS A 73 8.24 2.07 10.41
CA LYS A 73 8.76 3.14 11.27
C LYS A 73 7.99 4.43 11.08
N LYS A 74 8.14 5.37 12.01
CA LYS A 74 7.58 6.71 11.84
C LYS A 74 8.19 7.40 10.62
N TYR A 75 7.33 8.08 9.87
CA TYR A 75 7.76 8.80 8.68
C TYR A 75 8.64 9.97 9.08
N ASN A 76 9.77 10.13 8.39
CA ASN A 76 10.75 11.19 8.63
C ASN A 76 11.42 11.17 10.01
N THR A 77 11.55 9.99 10.64
CA THR A 77 12.38 9.82 11.84
C THR A 77 13.60 8.92 11.56
N THR A 78 14.62 9.12 12.38
CA THR A 78 15.82 8.27 12.50
C THR A 78 15.55 7.00 13.31
N ASP A 79 14.29 6.74 13.67
CA ASP A 79 13.90 5.55 14.42
C ASP A 79 14.24 4.28 13.65
N ASN A 80 14.65 3.26 14.39
CA ASN A 80 14.85 1.93 13.86
C ASN A 80 13.53 1.33 13.38
N PHE A 81 13.60 0.46 12.37
CA PHE A 81 12.43 -0.26 11.88
C PHE A 81 11.94 -1.25 12.94
N THR A 82 10.65 -1.21 13.22
CA THR A 82 9.96 -2.26 13.96
C THR A 82 9.63 -3.38 12.99
N VAL A 83 9.99 -4.61 13.35
CA VAL A 83 9.77 -5.80 12.53
C VAL A 83 8.63 -6.62 13.13
N VAL A 84 7.64 -6.95 12.33
CA VAL A 84 6.52 -7.82 12.70
C VAL A 84 6.49 -8.99 11.73
N GLU A 85 6.65 -10.20 12.24
CA GLU A 85 6.45 -11.41 11.45
C GLU A 85 4.96 -11.56 11.11
N MET A 86 4.67 -11.83 9.84
CA MET A 86 3.31 -12.04 9.36
C MET A 86 2.85 -13.46 9.67
N ILE A 87 1.64 -13.59 10.21
CA ILE A 87 1.02 -14.87 10.53
C ILE A 87 0.31 -15.39 9.27
N ASN A 88 0.60 -16.63 8.86
CA ASN A 88 -0.12 -17.27 7.78
C ASN A 88 -1.46 -17.84 8.30
N GLN A 89 -2.57 -17.34 7.77
CA GLN A 89 -3.92 -17.85 8.00
C GLN A 89 -4.59 -18.13 6.65
N ASN A 90 -4.86 -19.40 6.36
CA ASN A 90 -5.56 -19.85 5.15
C ASN A 90 -4.99 -19.23 3.85
N ASP A 91 -3.71 -19.48 3.56
CA ASP A 91 -3.00 -18.94 2.38
C ASP A 91 -2.99 -17.41 2.28
N THR A 92 -3.09 -16.75 3.44
CA THR A 92 -3.04 -15.30 3.56
C THR A 92 -2.10 -14.92 4.69
N LEU A 93 -1.04 -14.19 4.35
CA LEU A 93 -0.17 -13.58 5.36
C LEU A 93 -0.86 -12.34 5.93
N ILE A 94 -0.99 -12.30 7.25
CA ILE A 94 -1.66 -11.25 8.01
C ILE A 94 -0.67 -10.64 8.99
N ALA A 95 -0.55 -9.31 8.99
CA ALA A 95 0.12 -8.57 10.05
C ALA A 95 -0.72 -7.36 10.46
N ALA A 96 -0.67 -7.06 11.76
CA ALA A 96 -1.28 -5.87 12.34
C ALA A 96 -0.21 -4.79 12.57
N MET A 97 -0.58 -3.55 12.28
CA MET A 97 0.22 -2.37 12.58
C MET A 97 -0.57 -1.46 13.52
N PRO A 98 0.06 -0.89 14.55
CA PRO A 98 -0.64 -0.10 15.55
C PRO A 98 -1.34 1.11 14.92
N SER A 99 -2.55 1.39 15.40
CA SER A 99 -3.29 2.58 14.99
C SER A 99 -2.45 3.86 15.18
N GLN A 100 -2.58 4.80 14.24
CA GLN A 100 -1.85 6.06 14.29
C GLN A 100 -2.76 7.21 14.74
N PRO A 101 -2.23 8.17 15.50
CA PRO A 101 -2.96 9.40 15.80
C PRO A 101 -3.29 10.18 14.51
N PRO A 102 -4.22 11.14 14.56
CA PRO A 102 -4.50 12.00 13.41
C PRO A 102 -3.21 12.62 12.86
N ALA A 103 -3.04 12.56 11.52
CA ALA A 103 -1.84 12.98 10.80
C ALA A 103 -0.55 12.16 11.06
N GLY A 104 -0.61 11.08 11.86
CA GLY A 104 0.50 10.14 12.02
C GLY A 104 0.80 9.39 10.72
N LYS A 105 2.04 9.49 10.24
CA LYS A 105 2.52 8.80 9.04
C LYS A 105 3.51 7.72 9.43
N LEU A 106 3.29 6.50 8.95
CA LEU A 106 4.27 5.42 9.02
C LEU A 106 4.80 5.12 7.62
N LEU A 107 6.11 4.92 7.53
CA LEU A 107 6.75 4.27 6.41
C LEU A 107 6.75 2.77 6.69
N TYR A 108 6.28 1.96 5.75
CA TYR A 108 6.35 0.52 5.90
C TYR A 108 6.82 -0.18 4.63
N THR A 109 7.45 -1.33 4.80
CA THR A 109 8.01 -2.18 3.76
C THR A 109 7.70 -3.62 4.12
N ILE A 110 7.30 -4.40 3.12
CA ILE A 110 6.98 -5.81 3.31
C ILE A 110 8.00 -6.63 2.55
N ILE A 111 8.64 -7.56 3.25
CA ILE A 111 9.62 -8.48 2.68
C ILE A 111 9.02 -9.87 2.73
N LEU A 112 8.93 -10.52 1.58
CA LEU A 112 8.50 -11.90 1.44
C LEU A 112 9.73 -12.76 1.19
N LYS A 113 10.00 -13.73 2.08
CA LYS A 113 11.09 -14.69 1.94
C LYS A 113 10.50 -16.06 1.60
N PRO A 114 10.78 -16.63 0.40
CA PRO A 114 10.41 -18.00 0.11
C PRO A 114 11.17 -18.94 1.04
N GLU A 115 10.51 -19.97 1.56
CA GLU A 115 11.14 -20.99 2.40
C GLU A 115 11.94 -22.00 1.56
N LYS A 116 12.79 -21.50 0.65
CA LYS A 116 13.73 -22.34 -0.10
C LYS A 116 15.02 -22.44 0.68
N GLN A 117 15.21 -23.61 1.30
CA GLN A 117 16.45 -24.21 1.82
C GLN A 117 17.67 -23.30 1.87
N GLU A 118 18.11 -23.00 3.10
CA GLU A 118 19.49 -22.63 3.38
C GLU A 118 20.43 -23.77 2.95
N ASN A 119 20.88 -23.75 1.70
CA ASN A 119 22.10 -24.46 1.35
C ASN A 119 23.26 -23.56 1.78
N TRP A 120 23.72 -23.77 3.01
CA TRP A 120 25.02 -23.30 3.45
C TRP A 120 26.09 -23.97 2.58
N ILE A 121 26.82 -23.17 1.80
CA ILE A 121 28.15 -23.54 1.35
C ILE A 121 29.08 -22.58 2.09
N SER A 122 29.73 -23.08 3.14
CA SER A 122 30.95 -22.49 3.67
C SER A 122 32.12 -23.23 3.03
N GLU A 123 33.03 -22.50 2.40
CA GLU A 123 34.41 -22.96 2.17
C GLU A 123 35.19 -23.00 3.48
#